data_AF-A0A182SCF5-F1
#
_entry.id   AF-A0A182SCF5-F1
#
_cell.length_a   1.000
_cell.length_b   1.000
_cell.length_c   1.000
_cell.angle_alpha   90.00
_cell.angle_beta   90.00
_cell.angle_gamma   90.00
#
_symmetry.space_group_name_H-M   'P 1'
#
loop_
_entity.id
_entity.type
_entity.pdbx_description
1 polymer ?
#
loop_
_entity_poly.entity_id
_entity_poly.type
_entity_poly.pdbx_seq_one_letter_code
_entity_poly.pdbx_strand_id
1 'polypeptide(L)'
;MRRNRSIQPQHNAKDQSRSYSLNAVPPPSSLCGRSSGVPPPKSFNQGSGISKHGYHTIESMHQFSNPSQYSVGKRRGRTEDEYFDEEDEPAGQPLEYIPAPGSPSANDSTSKANNSSDEEEDPLDAFMAGIEEQVKIENKKIPQSHVDPKKGTRGDIDDEDDEESYYRYMQENPHAGLMDEGSDAELEYDEDGNPVPPPRRREIDPLPAIDHSEIEYMKFEKNFYIPHEDIVNLSLAKVQELRQTMGVKVSGPMPPHPVTSFAHFGFDESLMKAIRKSEYSTPTPIQSQAIPAALSGRDIIGIAKTGSGKTAAFLWPMLVHIMDQRELGPGDGPIGLILAPTRELSLQIYSEAKRFGKVYNISICCCYGGGSKWEQSKALEQGAEIVVATPGRMIDMVKIKATNLQRVTYLVLDEADKMFNMGFEPQVRSICNHIRPDRQTLLFSATFKKRVEKLARDVLTDPVRIIHGDLGEANSDVTQHIVILPNVPSKWNWLLTNLVQMLSEGSVLIFVTKKADAEHV
;
A
#
# COMPACT_ATOMS: atom_id res chain seq x y z
N MET A 1 -13.05 -48.95 -20.29
CA MET A 1 -12.50 -50.27 -20.67
C MET A 1 -11.14 -50.48 -20.00
N ARG A 2 -10.77 -51.71 -19.61
CA ARG A 2 -9.41 -52.01 -19.08
C ARG A 2 -8.42 -52.26 -20.22
N ARG A 3 -7.14 -51.95 -20.00
CA ARG A 3 -6.01 -52.65 -20.63
C ARG A 3 -4.93 -52.94 -19.58
N ASN A 4 -4.88 -54.19 -19.14
CA ASN A 4 -3.73 -54.72 -18.41
C ASN A 4 -2.55 -54.90 -19.38
N ARG A 5 -1.32 -54.70 -18.90
CA ARG A 5 -0.21 -55.66 -19.12
C ARG A 5 0.57 -55.79 -17.81
N SER A 6 1.21 -56.94 -17.64
CA SER A 6 1.80 -57.37 -16.37
C SER A 6 2.94 -58.36 -16.64
N ILE A 7 3.82 -58.54 -15.66
CA ILE A 7 4.79 -59.66 -15.51
C ILE A 7 6.01 -59.64 -16.48
N GLN A 8 7.23 -60.07 -16.10
CA GLN A 8 7.98 -59.97 -14.82
C GLN A 8 9.51 -60.21 -15.11
N PRO A 9 10.44 -60.73 -14.25
CA PRO A 9 11.82 -60.21 -14.19
C PRO A 9 12.92 -61.21 -14.64
N GLN A 10 14.18 -60.82 -14.51
CA GLN A 10 15.32 -61.75 -14.33
C GLN A 10 16.31 -61.27 -13.26
N HIS A 11 17.10 -62.21 -12.74
CA HIS A 11 18.05 -62.08 -11.63
C HIS A 11 19.51 -62.07 -12.10
N ASN A 12 20.38 -61.33 -11.41
CA ASN A 12 21.68 -61.76 -10.82
C ASN A 12 22.53 -60.52 -10.46
N ALA A 13 23.49 -60.47 -9.51
CA ALA A 13 23.86 -61.20 -8.28
C ALA A 13 25.40 -61.33 -8.18
N LYS A 14 25.97 -61.12 -6.97
CA LYS A 14 27.43 -61.18 -6.63
C LYS A 14 28.28 -60.03 -7.24
N ASP A 15 29.41 -59.54 -6.70
CA ASP A 15 30.22 -59.73 -5.47
C ASP A 15 31.24 -58.51 -5.40
N GLN A 16 32.12 -58.23 -4.42
CA GLN A 16 32.56 -58.87 -3.16
C GLN A 16 33.19 -57.85 -2.16
N SER A 17 32.85 -57.95 -0.87
CA SER A 17 33.68 -57.80 0.36
C SER A 17 34.96 -56.89 0.46
N ARG A 18 35.04 -56.06 1.53
CA ARG A 18 36.18 -55.82 2.50
C ARG A 18 36.08 -54.43 3.18
N SER A 19 36.75 -54.14 4.31
CA SER A 19 36.40 -54.55 5.70
C SER A 19 37.32 -53.89 6.78
N TYR A 20 36.74 -53.33 7.86
CA TYR A 20 37.41 -52.79 9.09
C TYR A 20 38.29 -51.51 8.88
N SER A 21 38.64 -50.66 9.88
CA SER A 21 38.42 -50.72 11.35
C SER A 21 38.37 -49.33 12.08
N LEU A 22 37.91 -49.41 13.33
CA LEU A 22 37.72 -48.50 14.48
C LEU A 22 38.69 -47.30 14.80
N ASN A 23 38.09 -46.27 15.45
CA ASN A 23 38.53 -45.44 16.61
C ASN A 23 39.86 -44.59 16.64
N ALA A 24 39.74 -43.29 17.01
CA ALA A 24 40.69 -42.56 17.89
C ALA A 24 40.18 -41.17 18.38
N VAL A 25 40.32 -40.84 19.69
CA VAL A 25 40.07 -39.56 20.43
C VAL A 25 40.80 -39.64 21.81
N PRO A 26 41.25 -38.57 22.55
CA PRO A 26 41.53 -37.14 22.27
C PRO A 26 43.07 -36.88 22.21
N PRO A 27 43.89 -36.21 23.10
CA PRO A 27 43.72 -35.38 24.33
C PRO A 27 44.34 -33.93 24.29
N PRO A 28 44.29 -33.08 25.36
CA PRO A 28 44.71 -31.65 25.33
C PRO A 28 45.72 -31.16 26.42
N SER A 29 46.26 -29.92 26.27
CA SER A 29 47.00 -29.11 27.30
C SER A 29 47.40 -27.70 26.77
N SER A 30 47.82 -26.66 27.53
CA SER A 30 47.47 -26.17 28.89
C SER A 30 48.16 -24.81 29.26
N LEU A 31 47.45 -23.89 29.96
CA LEU A 31 47.89 -22.93 31.00
C LEU A 31 49.12 -21.98 30.85
N CYS A 32 48.89 -20.65 30.93
CA CYS A 32 49.65 -19.60 31.69
C CYS A 32 49.13 -18.17 31.32
N GLY A 33 49.17 -17.10 32.13
CA GLY A 33 49.42 -16.97 33.58
C GLY A 33 49.89 -15.55 34.03
N ARG A 34 49.14 -14.86 34.92
CA ARG A 34 49.48 -13.59 35.67
C ARG A 34 49.61 -12.27 34.86
N SER A 35 49.66 -11.05 35.43
CA SER A 35 48.88 -10.35 36.50
C SER A 35 49.42 -8.92 36.77
N SER A 36 48.58 -7.96 37.24
CA SER A 36 48.91 -6.55 37.65
C SER A 36 49.31 -5.59 36.51
N GLY A 37 49.20 -4.24 36.63
CA GLY A 37 48.79 -3.36 37.74
C GLY A 37 48.42 -1.91 37.26
N VAL A 38 48.01 -1.02 38.18
CA VAL A 38 47.23 0.25 37.95
C VAL A 38 47.51 1.22 39.14
N PRO A 39 47.49 2.60 39.10
CA PRO A 39 47.29 3.60 38.02
C PRO A 39 48.46 4.68 37.92
N PRO A 40 48.32 6.06 37.85
CA PRO A 40 49.13 6.94 36.97
C PRO A 40 50.06 7.95 37.74
N PRO A 41 49.91 9.32 37.89
CA PRO A 41 48.95 10.37 37.42
C PRO A 41 49.56 11.73 36.89
N LYS A 42 48.68 12.76 36.69
CA LYS A 42 48.88 14.25 36.75
C LYS A 42 49.42 15.09 35.54
N SER A 43 48.47 15.59 34.74
CA SER A 43 47.99 17.01 34.63
C SER A 43 48.91 18.25 34.37
N PHE A 44 48.29 19.23 33.65
CA PHE A 44 48.34 20.73 33.75
C PHE A 44 48.99 21.63 32.64
N ASN A 45 48.10 22.33 31.91
CA ASN A 45 48.11 23.75 31.44
C ASN A 45 48.90 24.34 30.23
N GLN A 46 48.17 25.21 29.49
CA GLN A 46 48.58 26.38 28.66
C GLN A 46 49.47 26.10 27.42
N GLY A 47 49.35 26.74 26.24
CA GLY A 47 48.47 27.77 25.66
C GLY A 47 48.92 28.06 24.20
N SER A 48 48.43 29.02 23.38
CA SER A 48 47.23 29.89 23.41
C SER A 48 47.21 30.85 22.19
N GLY A 49 46.11 30.97 21.43
CA GLY A 49 45.93 31.94 20.31
C GLY A 49 45.61 31.28 18.94
N ILE A 50 45.02 31.95 17.94
CA ILE A 50 44.49 33.33 17.76
C ILE A 50 43.16 33.26 16.97
N SER A 51 42.24 34.23 17.12
CA SER A 51 40.95 34.29 16.42
C SER A 51 40.88 35.38 15.33
N LYS A 52 39.79 35.36 14.54
CA LYS A 52 39.25 36.54 13.85
C LYS A 52 37.71 36.53 13.90
N HIS A 53 37.14 37.48 14.66
CA HIS A 53 35.82 38.13 14.55
C HIS A 53 34.53 37.26 14.38
N GLY A 54 33.46 37.42 15.18
CA GLY A 54 33.31 38.16 16.44
C GLY A 54 31.88 38.67 16.75
N TYR A 55 31.22 38.03 17.73
CA TYR A 55 30.21 38.54 18.70
C TYR A 55 28.95 39.30 18.17
N HIS A 56 27.78 39.29 18.85
CA HIS A 56 27.49 39.31 20.30
C HIS A 56 26.30 38.44 20.75
N THR A 57 26.09 38.38 22.07
CA THR A 57 25.17 37.49 22.79
C THR A 57 24.19 38.22 23.72
N ILE A 58 22.92 37.78 23.70
CA ILE A 58 22.02 37.46 24.84
C ILE A 58 21.94 38.43 26.08
N GLU A 59 20.69 38.83 26.37
CA GLU A 59 20.09 39.31 27.65
C GLU A 59 20.51 40.63 28.35
N SER A 60 19.51 41.48 28.65
CA SER A 60 19.13 41.78 30.06
C SER A 60 17.84 42.64 30.24
N MET A 61 16.89 42.10 31.02
CA MET A 61 15.96 42.70 32.00
C MET A 61 15.25 44.07 31.81
N HIS A 62 13.91 44.03 31.88
CA HIS A 62 13.00 44.83 32.76
C HIS A 62 11.61 44.14 32.68
N GLN A 63 10.91 43.65 33.71
CA GLN A 63 10.63 44.04 35.10
C GLN A 63 9.56 45.14 35.28
N PHE A 64 8.30 44.75 35.47
CA PHE A 64 7.30 45.37 36.37
C PHE A 64 6.08 44.44 36.59
N SER A 65 5.31 44.62 37.66
CA SER A 65 4.24 43.67 38.05
C SER A 65 3.08 44.27 38.88
N ASN A 66 1.90 44.42 38.28
CA ASN A 66 0.53 44.37 38.86
C ASN A 66 0.17 45.31 40.05
N PRO A 67 -1.12 45.40 40.49
CA PRO A 67 -2.39 45.05 39.82
C PRO A 67 -3.45 46.19 39.85
N SER A 68 -4.58 46.00 39.17
CA SER A 68 -5.90 46.56 39.58
C SER A 68 -7.06 45.81 38.92
N GLN A 69 -8.25 45.89 39.51
CA GLN A 69 -9.40 45.01 39.25
C GLN A 69 -10.40 45.61 38.25
N TYR A 70 -11.05 44.76 37.45
CA TYR A 70 -12.52 44.70 37.30
C TYR A 70 -12.93 43.27 36.89
N SER A 71 -14.20 42.89 37.13
CA SER A 71 -14.65 41.48 37.09
C SER A 71 -16.01 41.32 36.41
N VAL A 72 -16.07 40.56 35.31
CA VAL A 72 -17.32 40.06 34.70
C VAL A 72 -17.09 38.68 34.07
N GLY A 73 -18.07 37.76 34.19
CA GLY A 73 -18.33 36.72 33.17
C GLY A 73 -17.55 35.41 33.25
N LYS A 74 -18.21 34.33 33.71
CA LYS A 74 -17.77 32.94 33.44
C LYS A 74 -18.33 32.46 32.10
N ARG A 75 -17.53 31.72 31.32
CA ARG A 75 -17.91 30.45 30.67
C ARG A 75 -16.65 29.67 30.28
N ARG A 76 -16.75 28.33 30.21
CA ARG A 76 -15.67 27.44 29.74
C ARG A 76 -15.73 27.35 28.22
N GLY A 77 -14.57 27.20 27.56
CA GLY A 77 -14.52 26.75 26.17
C GLY A 77 -15.06 25.32 26.03
N ARG A 78 -15.73 25.07 24.92
CA ARG A 78 -16.23 23.75 24.48
C ARG A 78 -15.20 23.17 23.51
N THR A 79 -14.94 21.87 23.53
CA THR A 79 -14.02 21.20 22.59
C THR A 79 -14.72 20.91 21.26
N GLU A 80 -13.94 20.66 20.21
CA GLU A 80 -14.41 20.58 18.81
C GLU A 80 -15.22 19.30 18.49
N ASP A 81 -15.30 18.35 19.44
CA ASP A 81 -15.90 17.02 19.26
C ASP A 81 -17.46 16.97 19.26
N GLU A 82 -18.16 18.11 19.25
CA GLU A 82 -19.64 18.18 19.34
C GLU A 82 -20.30 18.89 18.12
N TYR A 83 -19.69 18.79 16.93
CA TYR A 83 -20.20 19.42 15.69
C TYR A 83 -20.85 18.47 14.66
N PHE A 84 -21.04 17.18 15.01
CA PHE A 84 -21.54 16.14 14.10
C PHE A 84 -22.51 15.16 14.79
N ASP A 85 -23.60 15.68 15.37
CA ASP A 85 -24.77 14.90 15.80
C ASP A 85 -26.03 15.81 15.85
N GLU A 86 -26.83 15.84 14.78
CA GLU A 86 -28.30 15.96 14.78
C GLU A 86 -28.84 15.72 13.35
N GLU A 87 -30.03 15.14 13.22
CA GLU A 87 -30.57 14.52 11.97
C GLU A 87 -31.72 15.33 11.32
N ASP A 88 -31.78 15.26 9.98
CA ASP A 88 -32.95 15.29 9.06
C ASP A 88 -34.04 16.41 9.06
N GLU A 89 -34.64 16.53 7.87
CA GLU A 89 -35.86 17.27 7.46
C GLU A 89 -35.84 18.82 7.38
N PRO A 90 -36.66 19.44 6.49
CA PRO A 90 -37.21 18.95 5.21
C PRO A 90 -36.95 19.92 4.03
N ALA A 91 -37.39 19.56 2.82
CA ALA A 91 -37.12 20.31 1.59
C ALA A 91 -37.80 21.70 1.53
N GLY A 92 -36.97 22.76 1.39
CA GLY A 92 -37.40 24.14 1.13
C GLY A 92 -37.41 24.51 -0.36
N GLN A 93 -38.19 25.54 -0.71
CA GLN A 93 -38.33 26.03 -2.09
C GLN A 93 -37.08 26.80 -2.59
N PRO A 94 -36.79 26.81 -3.90
CA PRO A 94 -35.70 27.61 -4.45
C PRO A 94 -35.98 29.11 -4.26
N LEU A 95 -34.99 29.84 -3.75
CA LEU A 95 -35.05 31.29 -3.56
C LEU A 95 -34.69 32.00 -4.87
N GLU A 96 -35.50 32.96 -5.29
CA GLU A 96 -35.22 33.79 -6.47
C GLU A 96 -34.04 34.75 -6.23
N TYR A 97 -33.26 35.01 -7.28
CA TYR A 97 -32.12 35.91 -7.24
C TYR A 97 -32.57 37.38 -7.17
N ILE A 98 -32.14 38.10 -6.14
CA ILE A 98 -32.41 39.53 -5.96
C ILE A 98 -31.11 40.31 -6.26
N PRO A 99 -31.04 41.10 -7.35
CA PRO A 99 -29.87 41.90 -7.68
C PRO A 99 -29.57 42.98 -6.61
N ALA A 100 -28.29 43.29 -6.41
CA ALA A 100 -27.87 44.33 -5.47
C ALA A 100 -28.31 45.73 -5.94
N PRO A 101 -28.71 46.66 -5.02
CA PRO A 101 -29.08 48.03 -5.39
C PRO A 101 -27.96 48.76 -6.13
N GLY A 102 -28.26 49.28 -7.33
CA GLY A 102 -27.28 49.95 -8.20
C GLY A 102 -26.60 49.03 -9.23
N SER A 103 -26.94 47.75 -9.30
CA SER A 103 -26.53 46.87 -10.42
C SER A 103 -27.31 47.21 -11.71
N PRO A 104 -26.72 47.06 -12.92
CA PRO A 104 -27.38 47.41 -14.18
C PRO A 104 -28.69 46.66 -14.43
N SER A 105 -28.79 45.41 -13.98
CA SER A 105 -29.96 44.55 -14.13
C SER A 105 -31.18 44.96 -13.27
N ALA A 106 -31.07 46.02 -12.46
CA ALA A 106 -32.15 46.45 -11.56
C ALA A 106 -33.20 47.37 -12.23
N ASN A 107 -32.94 47.91 -13.42
CA ASN A 107 -33.76 48.98 -14.01
C ASN A 107 -34.84 48.54 -15.01
N ASP A 108 -34.91 47.26 -15.41
CA ASP A 108 -35.71 46.84 -16.57
C ASP A 108 -36.78 45.79 -16.22
N SER A 109 -37.79 46.18 -15.43
CA SER A 109 -38.90 45.30 -15.05
C SER A 109 -40.29 45.96 -15.02
N THR A 110 -40.50 47.07 -15.75
CA THR A 110 -41.83 47.71 -15.88
C THR A 110 -42.17 48.24 -17.28
N SER A 111 -42.41 47.35 -18.25
CA SER A 111 -43.55 47.44 -19.20
C SER A 111 -43.62 46.20 -20.10
N LYS A 112 -44.70 46.05 -20.89
CA LYS A 112 -44.88 44.97 -21.87
C LYS A 112 -45.22 45.52 -23.26
N ALA A 113 -44.76 44.77 -24.26
CA ALA A 113 -45.27 44.63 -25.64
C ALA A 113 -44.73 45.58 -26.74
N ASN A 114 -44.76 45.00 -27.95
CA ASN A 114 -44.58 45.57 -29.30
C ASN A 114 -43.16 45.76 -29.87
N ASN A 115 -42.75 44.73 -30.62
CA ASN A 115 -42.32 44.78 -32.03
C ASN A 115 -40.92 45.28 -32.44
N SER A 116 -40.53 44.80 -33.63
CA SER A 116 -39.39 45.19 -34.49
C SER A 116 -38.00 44.71 -34.05
N SER A 117 -37.27 44.20 -35.05
CA SER A 117 -35.82 44.10 -35.07
C SER A 117 -35.16 45.47 -35.10
N ASP A 118 -33.97 45.58 -34.53
CA ASP A 118 -32.74 45.82 -35.31
C ASP A 118 -31.56 45.24 -34.50
N GLU A 119 -30.57 44.68 -35.18
CA GLU A 119 -29.35 44.11 -34.58
C GLU A 119 -28.19 45.09 -34.85
N GLU A 120 -27.62 45.69 -33.79
CA GLU A 120 -26.37 46.47 -33.92
C GLU A 120 -25.17 45.52 -33.77
N GLU A 121 -24.49 45.23 -34.88
CA GLU A 121 -23.26 44.40 -34.89
C GLU A 121 -22.11 45.08 -34.11
N ASP A 122 -21.28 44.28 -33.44
CA ASP A 122 -20.09 44.80 -32.75
C ASP A 122 -19.08 45.37 -33.77
N PRO A 123 -18.57 46.61 -33.58
CA PRO A 123 -17.52 47.18 -34.42
C PRO A 123 -16.26 46.30 -34.60
N LEU A 124 -15.98 45.36 -33.69
CA LEU A 124 -14.89 44.40 -33.82
C LEU A 124 -15.17 43.30 -34.85
N ASP A 125 -16.39 42.75 -34.89
CA ASP A 125 -16.76 41.66 -35.80
C ASP A 125 -16.81 42.14 -37.25
N ALA A 126 -17.33 43.35 -37.48
CA ALA A 126 -17.31 43.99 -38.78
C ALA A 126 -15.87 44.23 -39.30
N PHE A 127 -14.91 44.50 -38.40
CA PHE A 127 -13.49 44.66 -38.75
C PHE A 127 -12.83 43.31 -39.09
N MET A 128 -13.10 42.26 -38.29
CA MET A 128 -12.59 40.90 -38.53
C MET A 128 -13.11 40.32 -39.85
N ALA A 129 -14.40 40.50 -40.15
CA ALA A 129 -15.01 40.07 -41.41
C ALA A 129 -14.36 40.74 -42.63
N GLY A 130 -14.03 42.04 -42.52
CA GLY A 130 -13.34 42.79 -43.58
C GLY A 130 -11.92 42.27 -43.89
N ILE A 131 -11.21 41.78 -42.87
CA ILE A 131 -9.88 41.14 -43.06
C ILE A 131 -10.04 39.79 -43.76
N GLU A 132 -10.99 38.95 -43.34
CA GLU A 132 -11.25 37.66 -44.01
C GLU A 132 -11.64 37.84 -45.48
N GLU A 133 -12.44 38.85 -45.83
CA GLU A 133 -12.85 39.07 -47.21
C GLU A 133 -11.67 39.48 -48.12
N GLN A 134 -10.74 40.31 -47.63
CA GLN A 134 -9.52 40.65 -48.38
C GLN A 134 -8.67 39.41 -48.68
N VAL A 135 -8.43 38.56 -47.68
CA VAL A 135 -7.67 37.30 -47.84
C VAL A 135 -8.36 36.34 -48.82
N LYS A 136 -9.70 36.30 -48.84
CA LYS A 136 -10.50 35.50 -49.79
C LYS A 136 -10.52 36.07 -51.21
N ILE A 137 -10.18 37.36 -51.40
CA ILE A 137 -10.07 38.01 -52.71
C ILE A 137 -8.69 37.83 -53.34
N GLU A 138 -7.60 37.91 -52.57
CA GLU A 138 -6.24 37.68 -53.10
C GLU A 138 -6.02 36.23 -53.52
N ASN A 139 -6.46 35.27 -52.69
CA ASN A 139 -6.37 33.82 -52.99
C ASN A 139 -7.16 33.37 -54.24
N LYS A 140 -7.99 34.23 -54.84
CA LYS A 140 -8.74 33.94 -56.08
C LYS A 140 -8.05 34.36 -57.38
N LYS A 141 -6.81 34.86 -57.34
CA LYS A 141 -6.11 35.43 -58.52
C LYS A 141 -4.87 34.68 -59.01
N ILE A 142 -4.82 33.35 -58.88
CA ILE A 142 -3.79 32.51 -59.54
C ILE A 142 -4.47 31.41 -60.39
N PRO A 143 -4.30 31.40 -61.72
CA PRO A 143 -4.90 30.38 -62.59
C PRO A 143 -4.02 29.12 -62.72
N GLN A 144 -4.65 27.95 -62.69
CA GLN A 144 -3.99 26.65 -62.91
C GLN A 144 -3.63 26.40 -64.39
N SER A 145 -2.57 25.62 -64.62
CA SER A 145 -2.31 24.95 -65.92
C SER A 145 -1.64 23.58 -65.68
N HIS A 146 -1.65 22.71 -66.70
CA HIS A 146 -1.50 21.25 -66.56
C HIS A 146 -0.19 20.66 -67.13
N VAL A 147 0.08 19.41 -66.71
CA VAL A 147 0.93 18.35 -67.31
C VAL A 147 2.44 18.29 -66.92
N ASP A 148 2.78 17.13 -66.35
CA ASP A 148 4.11 16.50 -66.15
C ASP A 148 4.93 16.21 -67.44
N PRO A 149 6.17 15.64 -67.36
CA PRO A 149 7.11 15.52 -66.25
C PRO A 149 8.56 15.97 -66.60
N LYS A 150 9.50 15.79 -65.64
CA LYS A 150 10.98 15.81 -65.79
C LYS A 150 11.67 17.16 -66.07
N LYS A 151 12.22 17.78 -65.01
CA LYS A 151 13.68 18.04 -64.96
C LYS A 151 14.20 18.38 -63.57
N GLY A 152 15.37 17.80 -63.24
CA GLY A 152 16.37 18.25 -62.28
C GLY A 152 15.91 19.07 -61.06
N THR A 153 15.62 18.36 -59.96
CA THR A 153 15.66 18.95 -58.61
C THR A 153 17.01 19.65 -58.39
N ARG A 154 16.96 20.88 -57.89
CA ARG A 154 18.12 21.62 -57.40
C ARG A 154 17.78 21.97 -55.95
N GLY A 155 18.43 21.28 -55.01
CA GLY A 155 18.12 21.37 -53.57
C GLY A 155 19.01 22.40 -52.91
N ASP A 156 18.76 23.68 -53.23
CA ASP A 156 19.55 24.82 -52.77
C ASP A 156 18.73 26.09 -52.44
N ILE A 157 17.39 26.05 -52.53
CA ILE A 157 16.42 27.02 -51.97
C ILE A 157 15.14 26.23 -51.57
N ASP A 158 14.51 26.64 -50.46
CA ASP A 158 13.35 26.05 -49.74
C ASP A 158 13.72 25.17 -48.52
N ASP A 159 14.54 25.71 -47.62
CA ASP A 159 14.47 25.37 -46.20
C ASP A 159 13.31 26.17 -45.58
N GLU A 160 12.30 25.50 -45.00
CA GLU A 160 11.21 26.15 -44.26
C GLU A 160 11.80 26.84 -43.01
N ASP A 161 11.44 28.10 -42.74
CA ASP A 161 11.97 28.85 -41.59
C ASP A 161 11.56 28.17 -40.26
N ASP A 162 12.41 28.27 -39.23
CA ASP A 162 12.11 27.77 -37.88
C ASP A 162 10.80 28.39 -37.35
N GLU A 163 10.47 29.64 -37.71
CA GLU A 163 9.16 30.24 -37.42
C GLU A 163 8.00 29.54 -38.16
N GLU A 164 8.13 29.27 -39.47
CA GLU A 164 7.05 28.68 -40.28
C GLU A 164 6.75 27.23 -39.85
N SER A 165 7.81 26.48 -39.53
CA SER A 165 7.76 25.17 -38.86
C SER A 165 6.99 25.24 -37.53
N TYR A 166 7.32 26.22 -36.67
CA TYR A 166 6.69 26.41 -35.36
C TYR A 166 5.21 26.79 -35.45
N TYR A 167 4.84 27.72 -36.34
CA TYR A 167 3.44 28.10 -36.54
C TYR A 167 2.60 26.95 -37.11
N ARG A 168 3.13 26.14 -38.04
CA ARG A 168 2.45 24.93 -38.53
C ARG A 168 2.25 23.91 -37.40
N TYR A 169 3.27 23.68 -36.57
CA TYR A 169 3.18 22.78 -35.41
C TYR A 169 2.07 23.21 -34.42
N MET A 170 1.96 24.51 -34.13
CA MET A 170 0.88 25.04 -33.28
C MET A 170 -0.52 24.90 -33.91
N GLN A 171 -0.66 25.11 -35.23
CA GLN A 171 -1.94 24.95 -35.92
C GLN A 171 -2.39 23.48 -36.00
N GLU A 172 -1.48 22.54 -36.23
CA GLU A 172 -1.78 21.11 -36.27
C GLU A 172 -2.02 20.52 -34.87
N ASN A 173 -1.55 21.18 -33.80
CA ASN A 173 -1.71 20.72 -32.42
C ASN A 173 -2.29 21.82 -31.50
N PRO A 174 -3.58 22.20 -31.62
CA PRO A 174 -4.21 23.25 -30.80
C PRO A 174 -4.20 23.01 -29.28
N HIS A 175 -3.83 21.80 -28.84
CA HIS A 175 -3.70 21.42 -27.43
C HIS A 175 -2.24 21.15 -26.99
N ALA A 176 -1.24 21.38 -27.85
CA ALA A 176 0.17 21.23 -27.48
C ALA A 176 0.58 22.32 -26.47
N GLY A 177 0.70 21.92 -25.20
CA GLY A 177 1.07 22.81 -24.09
C GLY A 177 -0.08 23.16 -23.14
N LEU A 178 -1.32 22.79 -23.46
CA LEU A 178 -2.40 22.81 -22.48
C LEU A 178 -2.18 21.67 -21.48
N MET A 179 -1.99 22.04 -20.21
CA MET A 179 -2.06 21.11 -19.08
C MET A 179 -3.51 20.65 -18.87
N ASP A 180 -3.67 19.45 -18.34
CA ASP A 180 -4.97 18.90 -17.94
C ASP A 180 -5.59 19.78 -16.84
N GLU A 181 -6.80 20.32 -17.05
CA GLU A 181 -7.50 21.25 -16.13
C GLU A 181 -7.97 20.59 -14.82
N GLY A 182 -7.42 19.42 -14.48
CA GLY A 182 -7.67 18.68 -13.24
C GLY A 182 -6.71 18.99 -12.08
N SER A 183 -5.68 19.84 -12.27
CA SER A 183 -4.78 20.22 -11.17
C SER A 183 -4.25 21.65 -11.26
N ASP A 184 -5.04 22.61 -10.79
CA ASP A 184 -4.51 23.90 -10.36
C ASP A 184 -3.43 23.69 -9.29
N ALA A 185 -2.22 24.09 -9.64
CA ALA A 185 -1.10 24.31 -8.75
C ALA A 185 -0.52 25.67 -9.12
N GLU A 186 -0.96 26.71 -8.41
CA GLU A 186 -0.35 28.04 -8.50
C GLU A 186 1.17 27.88 -8.30
N LEU A 187 1.94 28.24 -9.33
CA LEU A 187 3.39 28.22 -9.25
C LEU A 187 3.83 29.47 -8.49
N GLU A 188 4.05 29.32 -7.18
CA GLU A 188 4.77 30.33 -6.40
C GLU A 188 6.19 30.48 -6.97
N TYR A 189 6.63 31.73 -7.13
CA TYR A 189 8.01 32.07 -7.50
C TYR A 189 8.71 32.73 -6.31
N ASP A 190 10.01 32.45 -6.12
CA ASP A 190 10.79 33.13 -5.09
C ASP A 190 11.21 34.56 -5.50
N GLU A 191 11.80 35.32 -4.58
CA GLU A 191 12.24 36.71 -4.83
C GLU A 191 13.32 36.81 -5.94
N ASP A 192 13.99 35.70 -6.25
CA ASP A 192 14.96 35.57 -7.35
C ASP A 192 14.31 35.09 -8.68
N GLY A 193 13.00 34.85 -8.70
CA GLY A 193 12.23 34.47 -9.89
C GLY A 193 12.28 32.98 -10.25
N ASN A 194 12.76 32.11 -9.37
CA ASN A 194 12.75 30.66 -9.58
C ASN A 194 11.37 30.07 -9.19
N PRO A 195 10.83 29.09 -9.94
CA PRO A 195 9.61 28.41 -9.53
C PRO A 195 9.87 27.57 -8.27
N VAL A 196 9.20 27.93 -7.17
CA VAL A 196 9.26 27.20 -5.91
C VAL A 196 8.63 25.82 -6.13
N PRO A 197 9.35 24.71 -5.87
CA PRO A 197 8.76 23.39 -6.03
C PRO A 197 7.58 23.24 -5.03
N PRO A 198 6.34 23.01 -5.49
CA PRO A 198 5.18 23.00 -4.61
C PRO A 198 5.37 21.97 -3.50
N PRO A 199 4.96 22.27 -2.25
CA PRO A 199 5.23 21.42 -1.11
C PRO A 199 4.61 20.04 -1.34
N ARG A 200 5.47 19.03 -1.57
CA ARG A 200 5.06 17.69 -2.01
C ARG A 200 3.87 17.19 -1.19
N ARG A 201 2.69 17.15 -1.82
CA ARG A 201 1.44 16.67 -1.20
C ARG A 201 1.74 15.29 -0.59
N ARG A 202 1.69 15.22 0.75
CA ARG A 202 2.02 13.99 1.50
C ARG A 202 0.90 12.96 1.42
N GLU A 203 -0.29 13.44 1.10
CA GLU A 203 -1.47 12.65 0.85
C GLU A 203 -1.45 12.26 -0.63
N ILE A 204 -1.36 10.95 -0.87
CA ILE A 204 -1.54 10.36 -2.19
C ILE A 204 -3.05 10.28 -2.40
N ASP A 205 -3.58 11.12 -3.29
CA ASP A 205 -5.01 11.15 -3.60
C ASP A 205 -5.49 9.76 -4.06
N PRO A 206 -6.73 9.38 -3.77
CA PRO A 206 -7.29 8.12 -4.22
C PRO A 206 -7.25 7.98 -5.75
N LEU A 207 -7.31 6.74 -6.22
CA LEU A 207 -7.60 6.44 -7.61
C LEU A 207 -9.08 6.78 -7.93
N PRO A 208 -9.39 7.29 -9.14
CA PRO A 208 -10.75 7.69 -9.52
C PRO A 208 -11.69 6.49 -9.59
N ALA A 209 -12.95 6.64 -9.16
CA ALA A 209 -13.88 5.52 -9.08
C ALA A 209 -14.10 4.84 -10.44
N ILE A 210 -14.16 3.50 -10.45
CA ILE A 210 -14.43 2.68 -11.63
C ILE A 210 -15.84 2.10 -11.51
N ASP A 211 -16.64 2.20 -12.57
CA ASP A 211 -17.88 1.42 -12.66
C ASP A 211 -17.54 -0.03 -13.07
N HIS A 212 -17.77 -0.96 -12.14
CA HIS A 212 -17.55 -2.39 -12.36
C HIS A 212 -18.64 -3.07 -13.19
N SER A 213 -19.75 -2.39 -13.49
CA SER A 213 -20.86 -2.93 -14.30
C SER A 213 -20.59 -2.85 -15.81
N GLU A 214 -19.75 -1.91 -16.26
CA GLU A 214 -19.34 -1.77 -17.66
C GLU A 214 -18.22 -2.74 -18.08
N ILE A 215 -17.54 -3.38 -17.11
CA ILE A 215 -16.34 -4.20 -17.36
C ILE A 215 -16.70 -5.68 -17.41
N GLU A 216 -16.56 -6.32 -18.58
CA GLU A 216 -16.72 -7.78 -18.69
C GLU A 216 -15.54 -8.51 -18.04
N TYR A 217 -15.79 -9.10 -16.86
CA TYR A 217 -14.79 -9.85 -16.12
C TYR A 217 -14.75 -11.34 -16.49
N MET A 218 -13.56 -11.83 -16.87
CA MET A 218 -13.29 -13.26 -17.03
C MET A 218 -13.61 -14.04 -15.75
N LYS A 219 -14.36 -15.13 -15.87
CA LYS A 219 -14.70 -16.03 -14.75
C LYS A 219 -13.46 -16.80 -14.26
N PHE A 220 -13.46 -17.14 -12.97
CA PHE A 220 -12.41 -17.92 -12.30
C PHE A 220 -13.07 -18.84 -11.26
N GLU A 221 -12.44 -19.97 -10.95
CA GLU A 221 -12.88 -20.82 -9.83
C GLU A 221 -12.39 -20.24 -8.50
N LYS A 222 -13.12 -20.53 -7.42
CA LYS A 222 -12.79 -20.13 -6.05
C LYS A 222 -12.64 -21.32 -5.09
N ASN A 223 -13.34 -22.42 -5.33
CA ASN A 223 -13.48 -23.52 -4.39
C ASN A 223 -12.62 -24.73 -4.77
N PHE A 224 -11.38 -24.70 -4.30
CA PHE A 224 -10.39 -25.77 -4.46
C PHE A 224 -10.42 -26.78 -3.28
N TYR A 225 -11.19 -26.51 -2.22
CA TYR A 225 -11.16 -27.31 -1.00
C TYR A 225 -11.99 -28.60 -1.12
N ILE A 226 -11.28 -29.71 -1.28
CA ILE A 226 -11.83 -31.06 -1.09
C ILE A 226 -11.51 -31.50 0.35
N PRO A 227 -12.50 -31.61 1.27
CA PRO A 227 -12.22 -31.97 2.66
C PRO A 227 -11.74 -33.42 2.80
N HIS A 228 -10.69 -33.64 3.59
CA HIS A 228 -10.15 -34.97 3.87
C HIS A 228 -11.17 -35.85 4.63
N GLU A 229 -11.17 -37.18 4.39
CA GLU A 229 -12.15 -38.10 4.99
C GLU A 229 -12.19 -38.01 6.53
N ASP A 230 -11.02 -37.95 7.18
CA ASP A 230 -10.90 -37.79 8.63
C ASP A 230 -11.57 -36.51 9.18
N ILE A 231 -11.71 -35.48 8.33
CA ILE A 231 -12.27 -34.17 8.67
C ILE A 231 -13.77 -34.11 8.35
N VAL A 232 -14.22 -34.81 7.30
CA VAL A 232 -15.65 -35.03 7.00
C VAL A 232 -16.32 -35.86 8.10
N ASN A 233 -15.64 -36.91 8.56
CA ASN A 233 -16.16 -37.85 9.55
C ASN A 233 -16.18 -37.31 11.00
N LEU A 234 -15.75 -36.06 11.24
CA LEU A 234 -15.83 -35.43 12.57
C LEU A 234 -17.28 -35.05 12.91
N SER A 235 -17.73 -35.49 14.08
CA SER A 235 -18.99 -34.99 14.65
C SER A 235 -18.86 -33.51 15.03
N LEU A 236 -19.98 -32.77 14.98
CA LEU A 236 -20.02 -31.35 15.36
C LEU A 236 -19.50 -31.09 16.78
N ALA A 237 -19.73 -32.01 17.71
CA ALA A 237 -19.17 -31.96 19.05
C ALA A 237 -17.62 -32.05 19.04
N LYS A 238 -17.03 -32.94 18.23
CA LYS A 238 -15.57 -33.05 18.11
C LYS A 238 -14.95 -31.86 17.38
N VAL A 239 -15.65 -31.27 16.41
CA VAL A 239 -15.27 -30.01 15.77
C VAL A 239 -15.25 -28.84 16.77
N GLN A 240 -16.25 -28.76 17.67
CA GLN A 240 -16.27 -27.77 18.75
C GLN A 240 -15.15 -28.02 19.77
N GLU A 241 -14.92 -29.27 20.17
CA GLU A 241 -13.81 -29.65 21.06
C GLU A 241 -12.45 -29.25 20.48
N LEU A 242 -12.18 -29.58 19.21
CA LEU A 242 -10.94 -29.19 18.52
C LEU A 242 -10.76 -27.67 18.46
N ARG A 243 -11.82 -26.91 18.16
CA ARG A 243 -11.82 -25.43 18.18
C ARG A 243 -11.47 -24.90 19.58
N GLN A 244 -12.02 -25.50 20.64
CA GLN A 244 -11.68 -25.14 22.03
C GLN A 244 -10.22 -25.50 22.37
N THR A 245 -9.74 -26.70 22.04
CA THR A 245 -8.35 -27.13 22.28
C THR A 245 -7.34 -26.25 21.55
N MET A 246 -7.67 -25.76 20.36
CA MET A 246 -6.84 -24.83 19.59
C MET A 246 -6.97 -23.36 20.03
N GLY A 247 -7.87 -23.03 20.96
CA GLY A 247 -8.13 -21.64 21.36
C GLY A 247 -8.74 -20.78 20.25
N VAL A 248 -9.49 -21.39 19.32
CA VAL A 248 -10.06 -20.73 18.13
C VAL A 248 -11.57 -20.59 18.24
N LYS A 249 -12.05 -19.34 18.21
CA LYS A 249 -13.47 -18.96 18.18
C LYS A 249 -13.85 -18.65 16.72
N VAL A 250 -14.92 -19.25 16.21
CA VAL A 250 -15.30 -19.19 14.79
C VAL A 250 -16.76 -18.79 14.61
N SER A 251 -17.05 -17.87 13.69
CA SER A 251 -18.40 -17.47 13.30
C SER A 251 -18.48 -17.08 11.82
N GLY A 252 -19.69 -16.75 11.34
CA GLY A 252 -20.00 -16.61 9.91
C GLY A 252 -20.76 -17.84 9.36
N PRO A 253 -21.34 -17.77 8.15
CA PRO A 253 -22.16 -18.86 7.62
C PRO A 253 -21.29 -20.04 7.17
N MET A 254 -21.71 -21.25 7.55
CA MET A 254 -21.10 -22.56 7.17
C MET A 254 -19.56 -22.56 7.14
N PRO A 255 -18.86 -22.35 8.28
CA PRO A 255 -17.40 -22.38 8.32
C PRO A 255 -16.88 -23.83 8.24
N PRO A 256 -15.93 -24.15 7.36
CA PRO A 256 -15.40 -25.51 7.22
C PRO A 256 -14.77 -26.00 8.52
N HIS A 257 -14.70 -27.32 8.71
CA HIS A 257 -14.07 -27.93 9.87
C HIS A 257 -12.57 -27.57 9.94
N PRO A 258 -11.99 -27.35 11.13
CA PRO A 258 -10.55 -27.12 11.26
C PRO A 258 -9.79 -28.43 11.01
N VAL A 259 -8.61 -28.33 10.41
CA VAL A 259 -7.72 -29.49 10.23
C VAL A 259 -6.69 -29.61 11.35
N THR A 260 -6.09 -30.79 11.47
CA THR A 260 -5.04 -31.10 12.46
C THR A 260 -3.68 -31.43 11.83
N SER A 261 -3.58 -31.52 10.50
CA SER A 261 -2.38 -31.94 9.77
C SER A 261 -2.29 -31.25 8.40
N PHE A 262 -1.08 -30.98 7.92
CA PHE A 262 -0.86 -30.44 6.56
C PHE A 262 -1.42 -31.34 5.45
N ALA A 263 -1.46 -32.66 5.68
CA ALA A 263 -2.02 -33.61 4.71
C ALA A 263 -3.50 -33.36 4.41
N HIS A 264 -4.25 -32.76 5.34
CA HIS A 264 -5.69 -32.54 5.19
C HIS A 264 -6.03 -31.28 4.34
N PHE A 265 -5.02 -30.53 3.89
CA PHE A 265 -5.22 -29.36 3.03
C PHE A 265 -5.34 -29.71 1.54
N GLY A 266 -4.99 -30.93 1.12
CA GLY A 266 -5.07 -31.34 -0.28
C GLY A 266 -4.00 -30.72 -1.21
N PHE A 267 -3.00 -30.03 -0.66
CA PHE A 267 -1.88 -29.47 -1.42
C PHE A 267 -1.09 -30.55 -2.18
N ASP A 268 -0.56 -30.20 -3.36
CA ASP A 268 0.30 -31.11 -4.12
C ASP A 268 1.66 -31.37 -3.44
N GLU A 269 2.33 -32.44 -3.87
CA GLU A 269 3.60 -32.88 -3.27
C GLU A 269 4.76 -31.88 -3.47
N SER A 270 4.68 -30.96 -4.43
CA SER A 270 5.69 -29.92 -4.65
C SER A 270 5.60 -28.82 -3.59
N LEU A 271 4.39 -28.32 -3.31
CA LEU A 271 4.15 -27.38 -2.21
C LEU A 271 4.34 -28.07 -0.86
N MET A 272 3.84 -29.30 -0.66
CA MET A 272 4.07 -30.05 0.57
C MET A 272 5.57 -30.30 0.83
N LYS A 273 6.37 -30.58 -0.21
CA LYS A 273 7.84 -30.68 -0.10
C LYS A 273 8.48 -29.35 0.26
N ALA A 274 7.97 -28.22 -0.22
CA ALA A 274 8.45 -26.89 0.18
C ALA A 274 8.07 -26.53 1.63
N ILE A 275 6.88 -26.93 2.10
CA ILE A 275 6.43 -26.80 3.50
C ILE A 275 7.32 -27.64 4.43
N ARG A 276 7.55 -28.92 4.10
CA ARG A 276 8.44 -29.81 4.87
C ARG A 276 9.90 -29.32 4.88
N LYS A 277 10.43 -28.86 3.74
CA LYS A 277 11.78 -28.25 3.64
C LYS A 277 11.88 -26.94 4.45
N SER A 278 10.75 -26.29 4.70
CA SER A 278 10.64 -25.05 5.47
C SER A 278 10.43 -25.29 6.98
N GLU A 279 10.63 -26.52 7.45
CA GLU A 279 10.60 -26.95 8.86
C GLU A 279 9.24 -26.77 9.57
N TYR A 280 8.17 -26.56 8.81
CA TYR A 280 6.81 -26.60 9.34
C TYR A 280 6.43 -28.05 9.71
N SER A 281 6.23 -28.31 11.01
CA SER A 281 5.91 -29.64 11.57
C SER A 281 4.41 -29.90 11.66
N THR A 282 3.62 -28.94 12.17
CA THR A 282 2.15 -28.98 12.24
C THR A 282 1.52 -27.62 11.88
N PRO A 283 0.27 -27.58 11.40
CA PRO A 283 -0.44 -26.31 11.21
C PRO A 283 -0.64 -25.58 12.53
N THR A 284 -0.50 -24.25 12.53
CA THR A 284 -0.86 -23.41 13.68
C THR A 284 -2.40 -23.27 13.82
N PRO A 285 -2.95 -22.96 15.00
CA PRO A 285 -4.40 -22.80 15.19
C PRO A 285 -5.13 -21.90 14.18
N ILE A 286 -4.51 -20.78 13.77
CA ILE A 286 -5.09 -19.91 12.74
C ILE A 286 -4.99 -20.53 11.34
N GLN A 287 -3.90 -21.22 11.01
CA GLN A 287 -3.75 -21.97 9.75
C GLN A 287 -4.76 -23.10 9.64
N SER A 288 -4.94 -23.89 10.71
CA SER A 288 -5.88 -25.01 10.82
C SER A 288 -7.30 -24.67 10.42
N GLN A 289 -7.74 -23.43 10.67
CA GLN A 289 -9.12 -22.99 10.39
C GLN A 289 -9.21 -22.00 9.21
N ALA A 290 -8.17 -21.20 8.93
CA ALA A 290 -8.19 -20.22 7.84
C ALA A 290 -7.87 -20.84 6.47
N ILE A 291 -6.89 -21.75 6.37
CA ILE A 291 -6.54 -22.37 5.08
C ILE A 291 -7.73 -23.14 4.46
N PRO A 292 -8.54 -23.92 5.19
CA PRO A 292 -9.71 -24.58 4.63
C PRO A 292 -10.80 -23.60 4.17
N ALA A 293 -10.95 -22.46 4.85
CA ALA A 293 -11.89 -21.41 4.44
C ALA A 293 -11.38 -20.65 3.20
N ALA A 294 -10.07 -20.43 3.11
CA ALA A 294 -9.44 -19.75 1.99
C ALA A 294 -9.48 -20.62 0.73
N LEU A 295 -9.16 -21.91 0.85
CA LEU A 295 -9.27 -22.87 -0.24
C LEU A 295 -10.74 -23.11 -0.66
N SER A 296 -11.73 -22.86 0.20
CA SER A 296 -13.15 -22.95 -0.15
C SER A 296 -13.73 -21.69 -0.77
N GLY A 297 -12.87 -20.73 -1.16
CA GLY A 297 -13.29 -19.54 -1.88
C GLY A 297 -13.97 -18.47 -1.03
N ARG A 298 -13.92 -18.61 0.31
CA ARG A 298 -14.61 -17.73 1.26
C ARG A 298 -13.74 -16.58 1.70
N ASP A 299 -14.35 -15.43 1.92
CA ASP A 299 -13.72 -14.29 2.57
C ASP A 299 -13.45 -14.59 4.04
N ILE A 300 -12.43 -13.95 4.63
CA ILE A 300 -11.96 -14.25 5.99
C ILE A 300 -11.74 -12.97 6.79
N ILE A 301 -12.13 -13.00 8.07
CA ILE A 301 -11.67 -12.06 9.10
C ILE A 301 -10.80 -12.86 10.10
N GLY A 302 -9.48 -12.80 9.94
CA GLY A 302 -8.51 -13.54 10.74
C GLY A 302 -7.86 -12.68 11.82
N ILE A 303 -8.30 -12.84 13.07
CA ILE A 303 -7.83 -12.07 14.22
C ILE A 303 -6.90 -12.96 15.04
N ALA A 304 -5.59 -12.67 15.02
CA ALA A 304 -4.59 -13.45 15.76
C ALA A 304 -3.30 -12.65 16.02
N LYS A 305 -2.63 -12.98 17.14
CA LYS A 305 -1.35 -12.39 17.57
C LYS A 305 -0.25 -12.45 16.49
N THR A 306 0.76 -11.58 16.59
CA THR A 306 1.98 -11.68 15.76
C THR A 306 2.68 -13.03 15.98
N GLY A 307 3.44 -13.51 15.00
CA GLY A 307 4.09 -14.83 15.06
C GLY A 307 3.16 -16.05 14.90
N SER A 308 1.83 -15.89 14.94
CA SER A 308 0.86 -17.01 14.86
C SER A 308 0.80 -17.76 13.52
N GLY A 309 1.60 -17.39 12.51
CA GLY A 309 1.66 -18.06 11.21
C GLY A 309 0.65 -17.56 10.16
N LYS A 310 0.06 -16.36 10.35
CA LYS A 310 -0.91 -15.72 9.43
C LYS A 310 -0.46 -15.70 7.97
N THR A 311 0.80 -15.38 7.70
CA THR A 311 1.34 -15.21 6.34
C THR A 311 1.19 -16.47 5.49
N ALA A 312 1.53 -17.63 6.02
CA ALA A 312 1.32 -18.92 5.35
C ALA A 312 -0.17 -19.25 5.18
N ALA A 313 -1.03 -18.79 6.10
CA ALA A 313 -2.47 -19.05 6.07
C ALA A 313 -3.20 -18.36 4.91
N PHE A 314 -2.69 -17.22 4.40
CA PHE A 314 -3.17 -16.59 3.17
C PHE A 314 -2.32 -16.93 1.94
N LEU A 315 -1.01 -17.15 2.11
CA LEU A 315 -0.11 -17.36 0.97
C LEU A 315 -0.30 -18.73 0.31
N TRP A 316 -0.41 -19.83 1.06
CA TRP A 316 -0.52 -21.15 0.42
C TRP A 316 -1.83 -21.33 -0.37
N PRO A 317 -3.00 -20.87 0.11
CA PRO A 317 -4.22 -20.85 -0.72
C PRO A 317 -4.10 -19.91 -1.93
N MET A 318 -3.47 -18.74 -1.79
CA MET A 318 -3.20 -17.83 -2.92
C MET A 318 -2.38 -18.52 -4.04
N LEU A 319 -1.41 -19.38 -3.68
CA LEU A 319 -0.64 -20.12 -4.68
C LEU A 319 -1.50 -21.14 -5.44
N VAL A 320 -2.35 -21.89 -4.74
CA VAL A 320 -3.30 -22.83 -5.38
C VAL A 320 -4.28 -22.07 -6.30
N HIS A 321 -4.82 -20.96 -5.81
CA HIS A 321 -5.73 -20.07 -6.55
C HIS A 321 -5.11 -19.48 -7.83
N ILE A 322 -3.83 -19.13 -7.80
CA ILE A 322 -3.11 -18.63 -8.98
C ILE A 322 -2.90 -19.75 -10.01
N MET A 323 -2.60 -20.97 -9.57
CA MET A 323 -2.29 -22.10 -10.45
C MET A 323 -3.48 -22.68 -11.22
N ASP A 324 -4.72 -22.33 -10.85
CA ASP A 324 -5.93 -22.69 -11.61
C ASP A 324 -6.29 -21.65 -12.70
N GLN A 325 -5.71 -20.45 -12.64
CA GLN A 325 -6.01 -19.40 -13.61
C GLN A 325 -5.09 -19.44 -14.83
N ARG A 326 -5.54 -18.81 -15.94
CA ARG A 326 -4.66 -18.58 -17.09
C ARG A 326 -3.42 -17.79 -16.67
N GLU A 327 -2.30 -18.12 -17.29
CA GLU A 327 -1.03 -17.37 -17.20
C GLU A 327 -1.23 -15.89 -17.59
N LEU A 328 -0.33 -15.02 -17.13
CA LEU A 328 -0.34 -13.60 -17.47
C LEU A 328 0.07 -13.38 -18.94
N GLY A 329 -0.70 -12.56 -19.64
CA GLY A 329 -0.33 -11.97 -20.92
C GLY A 329 0.27 -10.57 -20.73
N PRO A 330 0.89 -10.00 -21.78
CA PRO A 330 1.41 -8.64 -21.74
C PRO A 330 0.33 -7.62 -21.33
N GLY A 331 0.61 -6.83 -20.29
CA GLY A 331 -0.31 -5.81 -19.77
C GLY A 331 -1.35 -6.30 -18.75
N ASP A 332 -1.40 -7.59 -18.40
CA ASP A 332 -2.22 -8.05 -17.27
C ASP A 332 -1.71 -7.51 -15.93
N GLY A 333 -2.64 -7.15 -15.05
CA GLY A 333 -2.34 -6.92 -13.63
C GLY A 333 -2.13 -8.22 -12.84
N PRO A 334 -1.73 -8.14 -11.56
CA PRO A 334 -1.59 -9.30 -10.68
C PRO A 334 -2.90 -10.04 -10.45
N ILE A 335 -2.80 -11.31 -10.05
CA ILE A 335 -3.92 -12.17 -9.65
C ILE A 335 -4.12 -12.08 -8.13
N GLY A 336 -3.02 -12.10 -7.37
CA GLY A 336 -2.95 -11.93 -5.93
C GLY A 336 -2.37 -10.57 -5.53
N LEU A 337 -3.08 -9.82 -4.69
CA LEU A 337 -2.58 -8.57 -4.09
C LEU A 337 -2.53 -8.69 -2.57
N ILE A 338 -1.40 -8.36 -1.96
CA ILE A 338 -1.22 -8.31 -0.51
C ILE A 338 -0.86 -6.90 -0.10
N LEU A 339 -1.77 -6.22 0.62
CA LEU A 339 -1.50 -4.91 1.23
C LEU A 339 -0.99 -5.08 2.66
N ALA A 340 0.08 -4.35 2.99
CA ALA A 340 0.68 -4.32 4.32
C ALA A 340 1.11 -2.88 4.70
N PRO A 341 1.10 -2.52 6.01
CA PRO A 341 1.33 -1.15 6.46
C PRO A 341 2.75 -0.59 6.30
N THR A 342 3.79 -1.43 6.30
CA THR A 342 5.19 -0.94 6.29
C THR A 342 6.05 -1.70 5.29
N ARG A 343 7.09 -1.03 4.78
CA ARG A 343 8.08 -1.56 3.83
C ARG A 343 8.71 -2.87 4.33
N GLU A 344 9.00 -2.94 5.62
CA GLU A 344 9.69 -4.04 6.28
C GLU A 344 8.80 -5.29 6.29
N LEU A 345 7.51 -5.12 6.61
CA LEU A 345 6.52 -6.19 6.55
C LEU A 345 6.22 -6.61 5.11
N SER A 346 6.13 -5.67 4.16
CA SER A 346 6.03 -6.00 2.73
C SER A 346 7.24 -6.82 2.26
N LEU A 347 8.46 -6.47 2.67
CA LEU A 347 9.68 -7.22 2.33
C LEU A 347 9.74 -8.62 2.99
N GLN A 348 9.24 -8.76 4.22
CA GLN A 348 9.09 -10.05 4.89
C GLN A 348 8.10 -10.95 4.14
N ILE A 349 6.89 -10.45 3.86
CA ILE A 349 5.85 -11.18 3.12
C ILE A 349 6.31 -11.51 1.70
N TYR A 350 7.03 -10.60 1.03
CA TYR A 350 7.63 -10.82 -0.29
C TYR A 350 8.66 -11.96 -0.28
N SER A 351 9.52 -12.00 0.74
CA SER A 351 10.52 -13.06 0.89
C SER A 351 9.85 -14.42 1.09
N GLU A 352 8.76 -14.45 1.85
CA GLU A 352 7.93 -15.64 2.06
C GLU A 352 7.20 -16.07 0.78
N ALA A 353 6.61 -15.10 0.06
CA ALA A 353 5.95 -15.33 -1.21
C ALA A 353 6.93 -15.92 -2.23
N LYS A 354 8.16 -15.39 -2.34
CA LYS A 354 9.22 -15.96 -3.19
C LYS A 354 9.70 -17.34 -2.72
N ARG A 355 9.71 -17.63 -1.41
CA ARG A 355 10.10 -18.93 -0.86
C ARG A 355 9.19 -20.06 -1.36
N PHE A 356 7.87 -19.81 -1.42
CA PHE A 356 6.89 -20.82 -1.86
C PHE A 356 6.53 -20.70 -3.35
N GLY A 357 6.36 -19.49 -3.91
CA GLY A 357 6.01 -19.28 -5.32
C GLY A 357 7.05 -19.82 -6.31
N LYS A 358 8.33 -19.90 -5.90
CA LYS A 358 9.39 -20.54 -6.69
C LYS A 358 9.11 -22.01 -7.04
N VAL A 359 8.28 -22.71 -6.27
CA VAL A 359 7.84 -24.09 -6.58
C VAL A 359 7.10 -24.16 -7.92
N TYR A 360 6.37 -23.10 -8.25
CA TYR A 360 5.46 -22.99 -9.40
C TYR A 360 5.96 -22.05 -10.50
N ASN A 361 7.18 -21.51 -10.36
CA ASN A 361 7.72 -20.43 -11.20
C ASN A 361 6.89 -19.13 -11.18
N ILE A 362 6.12 -18.88 -10.11
CA ILE A 362 5.32 -17.65 -9.97
C ILE A 362 6.22 -16.42 -9.81
N SER A 363 5.92 -15.36 -10.56
CA SER A 363 6.59 -14.07 -10.57
C SER A 363 5.98 -13.13 -9.53
N ILE A 364 6.84 -12.42 -8.80
CA ILE A 364 6.45 -11.70 -7.58
C ILE A 364 7.19 -10.36 -7.52
N CYS A 365 6.43 -9.28 -7.31
CA CYS A 365 6.94 -7.91 -7.13
C CYS A 365 6.64 -7.36 -5.72
N CYS A 366 7.45 -6.40 -5.26
CA CYS A 366 7.28 -5.72 -3.97
C CYS A 366 7.28 -4.19 -4.14
N CYS A 367 6.17 -3.55 -3.81
CA CYS A 367 5.88 -2.15 -4.14
C CYS A 367 5.76 -1.31 -2.86
N TYR A 368 6.89 -0.74 -2.40
CA TYR A 368 6.96 0.09 -1.19
C TYR A 368 7.61 1.46 -1.41
N GLY A 369 7.20 2.44 -0.59
CA GLY A 369 7.77 3.79 -0.55
C GLY A 369 9.25 3.81 -0.14
N GLY A 370 10.02 4.76 -0.68
CA GLY A 370 11.46 4.87 -0.45
C GLY A 370 12.32 3.81 -1.16
N GLY A 371 11.72 2.98 -2.02
CA GLY A 371 12.41 2.24 -3.08
C GLY A 371 12.23 2.91 -4.44
N SER A 372 13.10 2.59 -5.41
CA SER A 372 13.05 3.13 -6.78
C SER A 372 11.68 2.91 -7.41
N LYS A 373 11.04 3.99 -7.88
CA LYS A 373 9.73 3.91 -8.55
C LYS A 373 9.88 3.25 -9.94
N TRP A 374 11.01 3.45 -10.61
CA TRP A 374 11.28 2.90 -11.95
C TRP A 374 11.54 1.38 -11.93
N GLU A 375 12.31 0.87 -10.96
CA GLU A 375 12.56 -0.57 -10.83
C GLU A 375 11.26 -1.34 -10.51
N GLN A 376 10.42 -0.79 -9.62
CA GLN A 376 9.12 -1.36 -9.30
C GLN A 376 8.17 -1.29 -10.50
N SER A 377 8.19 -0.20 -11.29
CA SER A 377 7.46 -0.09 -12.56
C SER A 377 7.87 -1.22 -13.53
N LYS A 378 9.17 -1.34 -13.82
CA LYS A 378 9.69 -2.33 -14.77
C LYS A 378 9.43 -3.78 -14.33
N ALA A 379 9.42 -4.06 -13.03
CA ALA A 379 9.06 -5.38 -12.50
C ALA A 379 7.55 -5.70 -12.59
N LEU A 380 6.68 -4.69 -12.69
CA LEU A 380 5.24 -4.87 -12.93
C LEU A 380 4.94 -4.96 -14.44
N GLU A 381 5.59 -4.15 -15.26
CA GLU A 381 5.50 -4.18 -16.73
C GLU A 381 5.95 -5.53 -17.32
N GLN A 382 6.81 -6.27 -16.61
CA GLN A 382 7.24 -7.63 -16.95
C GLN A 382 6.23 -8.73 -16.57
N GLY A 383 5.19 -8.40 -15.80
CA GLY A 383 4.23 -9.33 -15.22
C GLY A 383 4.65 -9.89 -13.86
N ALA A 384 3.71 -9.93 -12.92
CA ALA A 384 3.86 -10.59 -11.62
C ALA A 384 2.49 -11.06 -11.13
N GLU A 385 2.29 -12.36 -10.90
CA GLU A 385 1.01 -12.90 -10.43
C GLU A 385 0.71 -12.47 -8.98
N ILE A 386 1.76 -12.24 -8.17
CA ILE A 386 1.65 -11.73 -6.80
C ILE A 386 2.34 -10.37 -6.68
N VAL A 387 1.60 -9.37 -6.17
CA VAL A 387 2.15 -8.09 -5.73
C VAL A 387 2.00 -7.94 -4.22
N VAL A 388 3.09 -7.62 -3.53
CA VAL A 388 3.10 -7.25 -2.10
C VAL A 388 3.38 -5.76 -1.99
N ALA A 389 2.46 -4.97 -1.43
CA ALA A 389 2.55 -3.51 -1.52
C ALA A 389 2.19 -2.77 -0.22
N THR A 390 2.77 -1.58 -0.05
CA THR A 390 2.22 -0.55 0.86
C THR A 390 1.14 0.25 0.10
N PRO A 391 -0.04 0.55 0.67
CA PRO A 391 -1.17 1.13 -0.06
C PRO A 391 -0.84 2.35 -0.92
N GLY A 392 -0.12 3.34 -0.38
CA GLY A 392 0.28 4.53 -1.15
C GLY A 392 1.13 4.21 -2.39
N ARG A 393 2.11 3.30 -2.27
CA ARG A 393 2.94 2.88 -3.42
C ARG A 393 2.15 1.99 -4.41
N MET A 394 1.09 1.31 -3.99
CA MET A 394 0.20 0.61 -4.92
C MET A 394 -0.55 1.60 -5.82
N ILE A 395 -1.12 2.66 -5.24
CA ILE A 395 -1.79 3.75 -5.98
C ILE A 395 -0.81 4.45 -6.94
N ASP A 396 0.41 4.75 -6.48
CA ASP A 396 1.52 5.27 -7.29
C ASP A 396 1.73 4.50 -8.61
N MET A 397 1.66 3.16 -8.56
CA MET A 397 1.91 2.25 -9.69
C MET A 397 0.73 2.17 -10.65
N VAL A 398 -0.50 2.21 -10.13
CA VAL A 398 -1.71 2.26 -10.95
C VAL A 398 -1.86 3.63 -11.64
N LYS A 399 -1.59 4.74 -10.93
CA LYS A 399 -1.63 6.10 -11.51
C LYS A 399 -0.66 6.25 -12.70
N ILE A 400 0.56 5.68 -12.63
CA ILE A 400 1.51 5.71 -13.76
C ILE A 400 1.28 4.63 -14.82
N LYS A 401 0.17 3.86 -14.74
CA LYS A 401 -0.18 2.76 -15.64
C LYS A 401 0.87 1.63 -15.75
N ALA A 402 1.74 1.50 -14.74
CA ALA A 402 2.71 0.40 -14.65
C ALA A 402 2.05 -0.96 -14.35
N THR A 403 0.83 -0.92 -13.79
CA THR A 403 -0.03 -2.08 -13.60
C THR A 403 -1.50 -1.64 -13.52
N ASN A 404 -2.42 -2.58 -13.68
CA ASN A 404 -3.84 -2.41 -13.37
C ASN A 404 -4.24 -3.39 -12.24
N LEU A 405 -5.51 -3.36 -11.83
CA LEU A 405 -6.05 -4.25 -10.80
C LEU A 405 -7.19 -5.16 -11.30
N GLN A 406 -7.43 -5.19 -12.62
CA GLN A 406 -8.57 -5.90 -13.24
C GLN A 406 -8.48 -7.43 -13.09
N ARG A 407 -7.26 -7.96 -13.03
CA ARG A 407 -6.96 -9.40 -12.84
C ARG A 407 -6.98 -9.83 -11.37
N VAL A 408 -6.98 -8.90 -10.41
CA VAL A 408 -6.91 -9.26 -8.98
C VAL A 408 -8.20 -9.96 -8.58
N THR A 409 -8.03 -11.22 -8.16
CA THR A 409 -9.12 -12.11 -7.75
C THR A 409 -8.93 -12.63 -6.33
N TYR A 410 -7.74 -12.44 -5.75
CA TYR A 410 -7.41 -12.77 -4.36
C TYR A 410 -6.74 -11.58 -3.69
N LEU A 411 -7.44 -10.92 -2.76
CA LEU A 411 -6.97 -9.74 -2.03
C LEU A 411 -6.68 -10.09 -0.57
N VAL A 412 -5.53 -9.67 -0.05
CA VAL A 412 -5.15 -9.80 1.35
C VAL A 412 -4.88 -8.42 1.95
N LEU A 413 -5.43 -8.17 3.13
CA LEU A 413 -5.21 -6.96 3.94
C LEU A 413 -4.60 -7.40 5.28
N ASP A 414 -3.26 -7.38 5.42
CA ASP A 414 -2.58 -7.80 6.66
C ASP A 414 -2.19 -6.58 7.53
N GLU A 415 -2.23 -6.78 8.86
CA GLU A 415 -2.16 -5.72 9.88
C GLU A 415 -3.07 -4.52 9.56
N ALA A 416 -4.34 -4.79 9.19
CA ALA A 416 -5.30 -3.79 8.75
C ALA A 416 -5.59 -2.69 9.81
N ASP A 417 -5.54 -3.03 11.10
CA ASP A 417 -5.62 -2.06 12.20
C ASP A 417 -4.46 -1.06 12.20
N LYS A 418 -3.25 -1.52 11.91
CA LYS A 418 -2.03 -0.71 11.80
C LYS A 418 -2.00 0.13 10.53
N MET A 419 -2.51 -0.38 9.40
CA MET A 419 -2.72 0.44 8.19
C MET A 419 -3.60 1.67 8.51
N PHE A 420 -4.65 1.48 9.31
CA PHE A 420 -5.56 2.55 9.71
C PHE A 420 -4.95 3.51 10.73
N ASN A 421 -4.16 3.01 11.69
CA ASN A 421 -3.40 3.86 12.62
C ASN A 421 -2.34 4.71 11.90
N MET A 422 -1.87 4.28 10.72
CA MET A 422 -0.94 5.03 9.85
C MET A 422 -1.65 5.94 8.83
N GLY A 423 -2.97 6.06 8.91
CA GLY A 423 -3.76 6.93 8.02
C GLY A 423 -4.13 6.35 6.66
N PHE A 424 -3.71 5.11 6.33
CA PHE A 424 -3.96 4.51 4.99
C PHE A 424 -5.41 4.07 4.72
N GLU A 425 -6.39 4.45 5.55
CA GLU A 425 -7.80 4.06 5.35
C GLU A 425 -8.35 4.50 3.97
N PRO A 426 -8.17 5.76 3.49
CA PRO A 426 -8.63 6.16 2.17
C PRO A 426 -7.95 5.39 1.04
N GLN A 427 -6.64 5.14 1.14
CA GLN A 427 -5.88 4.43 0.11
C GLN A 427 -6.26 2.95 0.03
N VAL A 428 -6.43 2.26 1.17
CA VAL A 428 -6.92 0.87 1.21
C VAL A 428 -8.31 0.77 0.59
N ARG A 429 -9.23 1.69 0.94
CA ARG A 429 -10.59 1.73 0.37
C ARG A 429 -10.57 1.97 -1.13
N SER A 430 -9.79 2.94 -1.60
CA SER A 430 -9.64 3.24 -3.03
C SER A 430 -9.13 2.02 -3.83
N ILE A 431 -8.14 1.29 -3.31
CA ILE A 431 -7.65 0.04 -3.93
C ILE A 431 -8.73 -1.05 -3.93
N CYS A 432 -9.48 -1.23 -2.84
CA CYS A 432 -10.58 -2.20 -2.78
C CYS A 432 -11.70 -1.88 -3.78
N ASN A 433 -11.92 -0.60 -4.08
CA ASN A 433 -12.88 -0.11 -5.07
C ASN A 433 -12.31 -0.07 -6.51
N HIS A 434 -11.10 -0.60 -6.73
CA HIS A 434 -10.49 -0.78 -8.06
C HIS A 434 -10.41 -2.25 -8.48
N ILE A 435 -10.75 -3.16 -7.56
CA ILE A 435 -10.69 -4.60 -7.77
C ILE A 435 -12.13 -5.09 -7.90
N ARG A 436 -12.38 -5.87 -8.95
CA ARG A 436 -13.65 -6.54 -9.24
C ARG A 436 -14.40 -7.02 -7.98
N PRO A 437 -15.72 -6.80 -7.89
CA PRO A 437 -16.49 -7.05 -6.66
C PRO A 437 -16.60 -8.55 -6.32
N ASP A 438 -16.47 -9.42 -7.32
CA ASP A 438 -16.54 -10.86 -7.19
C ASP A 438 -15.21 -11.53 -6.81
N ARG A 439 -14.18 -10.76 -6.43
CA ARG A 439 -12.92 -11.27 -5.83
C ARG A 439 -13.15 -12.14 -4.58
N GLN A 440 -12.10 -12.76 -4.08
CA GLN A 440 -12.01 -13.27 -2.70
C GLN A 440 -11.14 -12.30 -1.87
N THR A 441 -11.53 -12.03 -0.62
CA THR A 441 -10.85 -11.06 0.25
C THR A 441 -10.58 -11.62 1.65
N LEU A 442 -9.33 -11.55 2.09
CA LEU A 442 -8.88 -12.02 3.40
C LEU A 442 -8.30 -10.85 4.22
N LEU A 443 -9.01 -10.44 5.27
CA LEU A 443 -8.56 -9.41 6.20
C LEU A 443 -7.92 -10.07 7.43
N PHE A 444 -6.65 -9.77 7.68
CA PHE A 444 -5.90 -10.21 8.84
C PHE A 444 -5.49 -9.03 9.73
N SER A 445 -5.59 -9.22 11.05
CA SER A 445 -5.34 -8.15 12.02
C SER A 445 -4.92 -8.71 13.38
N ALA A 446 -4.29 -7.87 14.21
CA ALA A 446 -4.09 -8.14 15.63
C ALA A 446 -5.32 -7.73 16.46
N THR A 447 -5.95 -6.60 16.12
CA THR A 447 -7.12 -6.06 16.82
C THR A 447 -8.32 -5.85 15.89
N PHE A 448 -9.54 -5.85 16.43
CA PHE A 448 -10.77 -5.68 15.65
C PHE A 448 -11.65 -4.58 16.24
N LYS A 449 -11.18 -3.33 16.14
CA LYS A 449 -11.87 -2.12 16.60
C LYS A 449 -12.88 -1.64 15.55
N LYS A 450 -13.85 -0.81 15.95
CA LYS A 450 -14.96 -0.29 15.09
C LYS A 450 -14.55 0.14 13.68
N ARG A 451 -13.41 0.82 13.47
CA ARG A 451 -12.95 1.25 12.13
C ARG A 451 -12.58 0.07 11.22
N VAL A 452 -11.89 -0.94 11.77
CA VAL A 452 -11.54 -2.18 11.06
C VAL A 452 -12.78 -3.04 10.81
N GLU A 453 -13.71 -3.05 11.76
CA GLU A 453 -15.01 -3.69 11.57
C GLU A 453 -15.83 -3.01 10.46
N LYS A 454 -15.82 -1.67 10.37
CA LYS A 454 -16.46 -0.95 9.26
C LYS A 454 -15.83 -1.37 7.92
N LEU A 455 -14.51 -1.27 7.78
CA LEU A 455 -13.80 -1.77 6.58
C LEU A 455 -14.20 -3.22 6.24
N ALA A 456 -14.23 -4.12 7.23
CA ALA A 456 -14.57 -5.52 7.02
C ALA A 456 -16.01 -5.74 6.51
N ARG A 457 -16.95 -4.84 6.81
CA ARG A 457 -18.30 -4.86 6.22
C ARG A 457 -18.32 -4.25 4.82
N ASP A 458 -17.45 -3.29 4.55
CA ASP A 458 -17.40 -2.55 3.29
C ASP A 458 -16.66 -3.30 2.17
N VAL A 459 -15.77 -4.28 2.50
CA VAL A 459 -14.88 -4.93 1.51
C VAL A 459 -14.97 -6.46 1.43
N LEU A 460 -15.75 -7.12 2.29
CA LEU A 460 -15.86 -8.59 2.39
C LEU A 460 -17.30 -9.08 2.15
N THR A 461 -17.46 -10.24 1.52
CA THR A 461 -18.77 -10.88 1.27
C THR A 461 -18.90 -12.18 2.07
N ASP A 462 -19.92 -12.28 2.93
CA ASP A 462 -20.21 -13.42 3.82
C ASP A 462 -18.96 -14.06 4.50
N PRO A 463 -18.10 -13.27 5.17
CA PRO A 463 -16.81 -13.76 5.65
C PRO A 463 -16.91 -14.77 6.79
N VAL A 464 -15.98 -15.72 6.81
CA VAL A 464 -15.71 -16.57 7.99
C VAL A 464 -14.82 -15.79 8.96
N ARG A 465 -15.33 -15.49 10.14
CA ARG A 465 -14.58 -14.83 11.21
C ARG A 465 -13.90 -15.85 12.10
N ILE A 466 -12.59 -15.73 12.25
CA ILE A 466 -11.71 -16.65 12.97
C ILE A 466 -10.90 -15.83 13.97
N ILE A 467 -11.03 -16.13 15.26
CA ILE A 467 -10.32 -15.45 16.35
C ILE A 467 -9.48 -16.49 17.09
N HIS A 468 -8.17 -16.29 17.19
CA HIS A 468 -7.26 -17.17 17.94
C HIS A 468 -6.67 -16.40 19.12
N GLY A 469 -6.94 -16.89 20.34
CA GLY A 469 -6.77 -16.13 21.58
C GLY A 469 -7.97 -15.22 21.88
N ASP A 470 -7.84 -14.35 22.89
CA ASP A 470 -8.91 -13.44 23.30
C ASP A 470 -8.73 -11.99 22.79
N LEU A 471 -9.86 -11.29 22.65
CA LEU A 471 -9.94 -10.04 21.90
C LEU A 471 -9.24 -8.87 22.61
N GLY A 472 -8.01 -8.57 22.16
CA GLY A 472 -7.21 -7.46 22.67
C GLY A 472 -6.15 -7.86 23.70
N GLU A 473 -5.97 -9.17 23.95
CA GLU A 473 -4.88 -9.64 24.80
C GLU A 473 -3.51 -9.51 24.11
N ALA A 474 -2.48 -9.25 24.92
CA ALA A 474 -1.09 -9.33 24.49
C ALA A 474 -0.66 -10.79 24.28
N ASN A 475 0.52 -11.00 23.68
CA ASN A 475 1.04 -12.35 23.52
C ASN A 475 1.35 -13.00 24.88
N SER A 476 0.69 -14.12 25.19
CA SER A 476 0.97 -15.04 26.32
C SER A 476 2.45 -15.40 26.49
N ASP A 477 3.19 -15.44 25.39
CA ASP A 477 4.58 -15.89 25.32
C ASP A 477 5.56 -14.76 25.67
N VAL A 478 5.05 -13.56 25.97
CA VAL A 478 5.82 -12.35 26.33
C VAL A 478 5.58 -12.00 27.80
N THR A 479 6.57 -12.29 28.65
CA THR A 479 6.59 -11.82 30.05
C THR A 479 6.66 -10.29 30.09
N GLN A 480 5.68 -9.66 30.72
CA GLN A 480 5.57 -8.19 30.78
C GLN A 480 5.98 -7.66 32.16
N HIS A 481 6.98 -6.78 32.18
CA HIS A 481 7.44 -6.09 33.39
C HIS A 481 7.18 -4.59 33.27
N ILE A 482 6.41 -4.02 34.21
CA ILE A 482 6.08 -2.59 34.25
C ILE A 482 6.90 -1.93 35.36
N VAL A 483 7.79 -1.01 34.98
CA VAL A 483 8.63 -0.25 35.93
C VAL A 483 8.16 1.19 35.97
N ILE A 484 7.68 1.63 37.15
CA ILE A 484 7.26 3.02 37.40
C ILE A 484 8.49 3.80 37.90
N LEU A 485 8.84 4.89 37.20
CA LEU A 485 10.01 5.73 37.50
C LEU A 485 9.57 7.16 37.83
N PRO A 486 10.26 7.87 38.75
CA PRO A 486 9.77 9.12 39.32
C PRO A 486 9.86 10.34 38.38
N ASN A 487 10.71 10.30 37.36
CA ASN A 487 10.84 11.35 36.36
C ASN A 487 11.42 10.82 35.04
N VAL A 488 11.35 11.62 33.97
CA VAL A 488 11.82 11.21 32.63
C VAL A 488 13.33 10.92 32.61
N PRO A 489 14.24 11.74 33.20
CA PRO A 489 15.68 11.43 33.23
C PRO A 489 16.03 10.08 33.88
N SER A 490 15.24 9.62 34.86
CA SER A 490 15.44 8.32 35.49
C SER A 490 15.31 7.14 34.51
N LYS A 491 14.59 7.30 33.39
CA LYS A 491 14.49 6.27 32.34
C LYS A 491 15.85 5.95 31.73
N TRP A 492 16.68 6.97 31.50
CA TRP A 492 18.00 6.80 30.89
C TRP A 492 18.96 6.06 31.82
N ASN A 493 19.01 6.47 33.09
CA ASN A 493 19.83 5.80 34.10
C ASN A 493 19.37 4.35 34.33
N TRP A 494 18.04 4.11 34.37
CA TRP A 494 17.50 2.76 34.47
C TRP A 494 17.87 1.91 33.25
N LEU A 495 17.70 2.44 32.04
CA LEU A 495 18.05 1.75 30.80
C LEU A 495 19.53 1.36 30.79
N LEU A 496 20.46 2.31 30.98
CA LEU A 496 21.90 2.01 31.00
C LEU A 496 22.29 0.97 32.07
N THR A 497 21.62 0.98 33.24
CA THR A 497 21.89 0.01 34.31
C THR A 497 21.45 -1.41 33.94
N ASN A 498 20.35 -1.58 33.20
CA ASN A 498 19.78 -2.89 32.88
C ASN A 498 20.19 -3.41 31.49
N LEU A 499 20.57 -2.52 30.56
CA LEU A 499 20.87 -2.85 29.16
C LEU A 499 22.00 -3.88 29.02
N VAL A 500 23.02 -3.82 29.87
CA VAL A 500 24.13 -4.80 29.88
C VAL A 500 23.63 -6.21 30.22
N GLN A 501 22.69 -6.34 31.16
CA GLN A 501 22.07 -7.63 31.48
C GLN A 501 21.18 -8.09 30.31
N MET A 502 20.30 -7.21 29.80
CA MET A 502 19.39 -7.54 28.71
C MET A 502 20.13 -8.00 27.44
N LEU A 503 21.25 -7.35 27.08
CA LEU A 503 22.11 -7.74 25.97
C LEU A 503 22.89 -9.05 26.21
N SER A 504 23.06 -9.47 27.47
CA SER A 504 23.62 -10.79 27.82
C SER A 504 22.60 -11.91 27.76
N GLU A 505 21.30 -11.59 27.88
CA GLU A 505 20.18 -12.52 27.76
C GLU A 505 19.74 -12.69 26.29
N GLY A 506 19.86 -11.66 25.45
CA GLY A 506 19.59 -11.76 24.01
C GLY A 506 19.59 -10.45 23.24
N SER A 507 18.99 -10.45 22.05
CA SER A 507 18.83 -9.24 21.24
C SER A 507 17.75 -8.32 21.82
N VAL A 508 18.10 -7.06 22.07
CA VAL A 508 17.22 -6.04 22.67
C VAL A 508 16.69 -5.09 21.60
N LEU A 509 15.39 -4.77 21.66
CA LEU A 509 14.76 -3.74 20.82
C LEU A 509 14.14 -2.67 21.72
N ILE A 510 14.61 -1.42 21.58
CA ILE A 510 14.20 -0.29 22.41
C ILE A 510 13.24 0.59 21.60
N PHE A 511 12.04 0.82 22.14
CA PHE A 511 11.06 1.74 21.55
C PHE A 511 11.06 3.09 22.28
N VAL A 512 11.07 4.17 21.51
CA VAL A 512 11.01 5.56 22.00
C VAL A 512 9.99 6.38 21.20
N THR A 513 9.58 7.52 21.75
CA THR A 513 8.42 8.28 21.25
C THR A 513 8.74 9.13 20.01
N LYS A 514 9.96 9.66 19.88
CA LYS A 514 10.35 10.53 18.76
C LYS A 514 11.60 9.99 18.04
N LYS A 515 11.73 10.34 16.75
CA LYS A 515 12.94 10.02 15.94
C LYS A 515 14.22 10.59 16.56
N ALA A 516 14.19 11.81 17.08
CA ALA A 516 15.34 12.43 17.75
C ALA A 516 15.75 11.68 19.04
N ASP A 517 14.79 11.07 19.75
CA ASP A 517 15.09 10.22 20.90
C ASP A 517 15.84 8.96 20.44
N ALA A 518 15.47 8.40 19.28
CA ALA A 518 16.07 7.19 18.70
C ALA A 518 17.46 7.41 18.08
N GLU A 519 17.85 8.66 17.86
CA GLU A 519 19.21 9.07 17.45
C GLU A 519 20.12 9.36 18.66
N HIS A 520 19.54 9.36 19.87
CA HIS A 520 20.21 9.59 21.15
C HIS A 520 20.32 8.30 22.00
N VAL A 521 19.56 7.24 21.67
CA VAL A 521 19.66 5.90 22.28
C VAL A 521 20.81 5.10 21.67
#